data_AF-A0A4V3CSI0-F1
#
_entry.id   AF-A0A4V3CSI0-F1
#
_cell.length_a   1.000
_cell.length_b   1.000
_cell.length_c   1.000
_cell.angle_alpha   90.00
_cell.angle_beta   90.00
_cell.angle_gamma   90.00
#
_symmetry.space_group_name_H-M   'P 1'
#
loop_
_entity.id
_entity.type
_entity.pdbx_description
1 polymer ?
#
loop_
_entity_poly.entity_id
_entity_poly.type
_entity_poly.pdbx_seq_one_letter_code
_entity_poly.pdbx_strand_id
1 'polypeptide(L)' 'MDIELISNKLYETLVSDKLSEIQKEKLSCACKKAILENPQLDYNGWKIASKIYLNFIIDFPDIDLVGIKLPVNKR' A
#
# COMPACT_ATOMS: atom_id res chain seq x y z
N MET A 1 12.70 -5.74 -12.01
CA MET A 1 12.29 -5.03 -10.79
C MET A 1 11.72 -6.08 -9.85
N ASP A 2 12.35 -6.29 -8.70
CA ASP A 2 11.90 -7.28 -7.72
C ASP A 2 10.82 -6.65 -6.83
N ILE A 3 9.57 -6.85 -7.21
CA ILE A 3 8.41 -6.29 -6.51
C ILE A 3 8.34 -6.84 -5.08
N GLU A 4 8.68 -8.11 -4.87
CA GLU A 4 8.62 -8.73 -3.56
C GLU A 4 9.61 -8.06 -2.62
N LEU A 5 10.87 -7.93 -3.03
CA LEU A 5 11.92 -7.27 -2.25
C LEU A 5 11.56 -5.81 -1.92
N ILE A 6 11.07 -5.05 -2.91
CA ILE A 6 10.73 -3.64 -2.72
C ILE A 6 9.51 -3.51 -1.80
N SER A 7 8.49 -4.34 -1.99
CA SER A 7 7.27 -4.31 -1.17
C SER A 7 7.54 -4.68 0.29
N ASN A 8 8.42 -5.65 0.55
CA ASN A 8 8.84 -6.01 1.91
C ASN A 8 9.58 -4.85 2.57
N LYS A 9 10.49 -4.18 1.85
CA LYS A 9 11.18 -3.00 2.37
C LYS A 9 10.23 -1.83 2.65
N LEU A 10 9.22 -1.63 1.82
CA LEU A 10 8.16 -0.63 2.06
C LEU A 10 7.36 -0.99 3.31
N TYR A 11 6.97 -2.25 3.45
CA TYR A 11 6.24 -2.76 4.62
C TYR A 11 7.03 -2.55 5.91
N GLU A 12 8.29 -2.99 5.97
CA GLU A 12 9.18 -2.81 7.13
C GLU A 12 9.35 -1.33 7.52
N THR A 13 9.32 -0.43 6.54
CA THR A 13 9.47 1.01 6.77
C THR A 13 8.20 1.65 7.37
N LEU A 14 7.03 1.06 7.12
CA LEU A 14 5.73 1.66 7.44
C LEU A 14 4.97 0.93 8.56
N VAL A 15 5.28 -0.35 8.79
CA VAL A 15 4.65 -1.16 9.82
C VAL A 15 4.92 -0.57 11.21
N SER A 16 3.94 -0.68 12.09
CA SER A 16 4.02 -0.20 13.47
C SER A 16 3.36 -1.21 14.40
N ASP A 17 3.86 -1.32 15.63
CA ASP A 17 3.27 -2.15 16.69
C ASP A 17 1.86 -1.70 17.10
N LYS A 18 1.45 -0.50 16.68
CA LYS A 18 0.09 0.03 16.90
C LYS A 18 -0.95 -0.55 15.94
N LEU A 19 -0.52 -1.20 14.86
CA LEU A 19 -1.42 -1.83 13.90
C LEU A 19 -1.88 -3.19 14.41
N SER A 20 -3.16 -3.51 14.22
CA SER A 20 -3.65 -4.87 14.42
C SER A 20 -3.07 -5.83 13.38
N GLU A 21 -3.11 -7.14 13.63
CA GLU A 21 -2.64 -8.14 12.66
C GLU A 21 -3.34 -8.01 11.31
N ILE A 22 -4.66 -7.75 11.30
CA ILE A 22 -5.42 -7.50 10.07
C ILE A 22 -4.92 -6.26 9.34
N GLN A 23 -4.62 -5.17 10.05
CA GLN A 23 -4.08 -3.95 9.43
C GLN A 23 -2.67 -4.16 8.88
N LYS A 24 -1.84 -4.99 9.53
CA LYS A 24 -0.52 -5.38 9.03
C LYS A 24 -0.63 -6.20 7.73
N GLU A 25 -1.53 -7.17 7.68
CA GLU A 25 -1.82 -7.94 6.45
C GLU A 25 -2.28 -7.02 5.31
N LYS A 26 -3.20 -6.09 5.61
CA LYS A 26 -3.66 -5.09 4.62
C LYS A 26 -2.54 -4.17 4.15
N LEU A 27 -1.64 -3.75 5.05
CA LEU A 27 -0.48 -2.92 4.70
C LEU A 27 0.50 -3.67 3.79
N SER A 28 0.75 -4.96 4.05
CA SER A 28 1.58 -5.79 3.17
C SER A 28 1.03 -5.84 1.74
N CYS A 29 -0.27 -6.09 1.59
CA CYS A 29 -0.96 -6.02 0.31
C CYS A 29 -0.89 -4.62 -0.33
N ALA A 30 -1.10 -3.57 0.47
CA ALA A 30 -1.05 -2.18 -0.01
C ALA A 30 0.32 -1.79 -0.58
N CYS A 31 1.41 -2.25 0.02
CA CYS A 31 2.77 -2.01 -0.49
C CYS A 31 2.98 -2.64 -1.87
N LYS A 32 2.45 -3.85 -2.10
CA LYS A 32 2.48 -4.49 -3.43
C LYS A 32 1.62 -3.73 -4.44
N LYS A 33 0.41 -3.33 -4.05
CA LYS A 33 -0.50 -2.53 -4.92
C LYS A 33 0.12 -1.19 -5.31
N ALA A 34 0.77 -0.50 -4.37
CA ALA A 34 1.42 0.78 -4.65
C ALA A 34 2.45 0.70 -5.79
N ILE A 35 3.21 -0.40 -5.87
CA ILE A 35 4.18 -0.64 -6.95
C ILE A 35 3.47 -0.98 -8.26
N LEU A 36 2.52 -1.91 -8.21
CA LEU A 36 1.81 -2.41 -9.40
C LEU A 36 0.95 -1.33 -10.07
N GLU A 37 0.29 -0.48 -9.28
CA GLU A 37 -0.55 0.61 -9.79
C GLU A 37 0.27 1.82 -10.24
N ASN A 38 1.52 1.94 -9.82
CA ASN A 38 2.38 3.09 -10.11
C ASN A 38 3.79 2.66 -10.57
N PRO A 39 3.94 1.83 -11.62
CA PRO A 39 5.22 1.25 -12.01
C PRO A 39 6.28 2.27 -12.46
N GLN A 40 5.87 3.50 -12.77
CA GLN A 40 6.72 4.61 -13.19
C GLN A 40 7.37 5.39 -12.03
N LEU A 41 6.92 5.16 -10.79
CA LEU A 41 7.48 5.86 -9.63
C LEU A 41 8.79 5.23 -9.17
N ASP A 42 9.53 5.97 -8.35
CA ASP A 42 10.67 5.45 -7.62
C ASP A 42 10.25 4.95 -6.23
N TYR A 43 11.24 4.50 -5.44
CA TYR A 43 11.00 4.01 -4.08
C TYR A 43 10.29 5.03 -3.18
N ASN A 44 10.63 6.32 -3.29
CA ASN A 44 10.01 7.36 -2.48
C ASN A 44 8.55 7.60 -2.89
N GLY A 45 8.26 7.58 -4.20
CA GLY A 45 6.90 7.63 -4.71
C GLY A 45 6.05 6.45 -4.23
N TRP A 46 6.58 5.22 -4.29
CA TRP A 46 5.87 4.04 -3.76
C TRP A 46 5.68 4.09 -2.25
N LYS A 47 6.63 4.66 -1.51
CA LYS A 47 6.50 4.89 -0.06
C LYS A 47 5.36 5.85 0.25
N ILE A 48 5.22 6.94 -0.52
CA ILE A 48 4.10 7.88 -0.36
C ILE A 48 2.78 7.19 -0.68
N ALA A 49 2.68 6.47 -1.81
CA ALA A 49 1.48 5.74 -2.18
C ALA A 49 1.08 4.68 -1.12
N SER A 50 2.04 3.92 -0.62
CA SER A 50 1.82 2.95 0.47
C SER A 50 1.34 3.62 1.76
N LYS A 51 1.86 4.80 2.08
CA LYS A 51 1.42 5.59 3.25
C LYS A 51 -0.01 6.11 3.09
N ILE A 52 -0.42 6.47 1.87
CA ILE A 52 -1.81 6.84 1.58
C ILE A 52 -2.75 5.67 1.89
N TYR A 53 -2.45 4.46 1.39
CA TYR A 53 -3.24 3.28 1.74
C TYR A 53 -3.23 2.99 3.24
N LEU A 54 -2.09 3.13 3.92
CA LEU A 54 -2.00 2.94 5.36
C LEU A 54 -2.97 3.86 6.11
N ASN A 55 -3.05 5.14 5.73
CA ASN A 55 -4.01 6.06 6.33
C ASN A 55 -5.46 5.58 6.11
N PHE A 56 -5.81 5.12 4.91
CA PHE A 56 -7.13 4.52 4.67
C PHE A 56 -7.41 3.28 5.51
N ILE A 57 -6.41 2.40 5.70
CA ILE A 57 -6.54 1.20 6.54
C ILE A 57 -6.78 1.57 8.02
N ILE A 58 -6.15 2.65 8.49
CA ILE A 58 -6.30 3.13 9.87
C ILE A 58 -7.67 3.80 10.06
N ASP A 59 -8.04 4.69 9.14
CA ASP A 59 -9.28 5.48 9.23
C ASP A 59 -10.52 4.63 8.93
N PHE A 60 -10.39 3.60 8.10
CA PHE A 60 -11.46 2.71 7.67
C PHE A 60 -11.04 1.23 7.78
N PRO A 61 -10.95 0.66 9.00
CA PRO A 61 -10.42 -0.69 9.22
C PRO A 61 -11.22 -1.78 8.49
N ASP A 62 -12.51 -1.55 8.23
CA ASP A 62 -13.39 -2.47 7.50
C ASP A 62 -13.27 -2.32 5.96
N ILE A 63 -12.46 -1.38 5.48
CA ILE A 63 -12.31 -1.16 4.04
C ILE A 63 -11.69 -2.40 3.38
N ASP A 64 -12.36 -2.90 2.36
CA ASP A 64 -11.83 -3.97 1.53
C ASP A 64 -11.02 -3.38 0.38
N LEU A 65 -9.69 -3.53 0.47
CA LEU A 65 -8.76 -3.08 -0.57
C LEU A 65 -8.86 -3.94 -1.85
N VAL A 66 -9.59 -5.05 -1.81
CA VAL A 66 -9.87 -5.96 -2.94
C VAL A 66 -10.89 -5.34 -3.92
N GLY A 67 -11.63 -4.30 -3.53
CA GLY A 67 -12.72 -3.71 -4.33
C GLY A 67 -12.50 -2.32 -4.93
N ILE A 68 -11.42 -1.61 -4.60
CA ILE A 68 -11.21 -0.24 -5.11
C ILE A 68 -10.75 -0.31 -6.57
N LYS A 69 -11.70 -0.32 -7.52
CA LYS A 69 -11.44 0.09 -8.91
C LYS A 69 -11.10 1.57 -8.89
N LEU A 70 -9.85 1.90 -9.20
CA LEU A 70 -9.40 3.28 -9.35
C LEU A 70 -10.28 4.02 -10.38
N PRO A 71 -10.54 5.32 -10.18
CA PRO A 71 -11.16 6.13 -11.23
C PRO A 71 -10.24 6.09 -12.45
N VAL A 72 -10.75 5.56 -13.56
CA VAL A 72 -10.08 5.62 -14.85
C VAL A 72 -10.01 7.10 -15.20
N ASN A 73 -8.81 7.67 -15.09
CA ASN A 73 -8.58 9.04 -15.47
C ASN A 73 -8.77 9.12 -16.99
N LYS A 74 -9.98 9.48 -17.44
CA LYS A 74 -10.29 9.72 -18.85
C LYS A 74 -9.51 10.98 -19.25
N ARG A 75 -8.36 10.79 -19.88
CA ARG A 75 -7.78 11.80 -20.77
C ARG A 75 -8.51 11.75 -22.11
#